data_AF-A0A3G6YKE0-F1
#
_entry.id   AF-A0A3G6YKE0-F1
#
_cell.length_a   1.000
_cell.length_b   1.000
_cell.length_c   1.000
_cell.angle_alpha   90.00
_cell.angle_beta   90.00
_cell.angle_gamma   90.00
#
_symmetry.space_group_name_H-M   'P 1'
#
loop_
_entity.id
_entity.type
_entity.pdbx_description
1 polymer ?
#
loop_
_entity_poly.entity_id
_entity_poly.type
_entity_poly.pdbx_seq_one_letter_code
_entity_poly.pdbx_strand_id
1 'polypeptide(L)' 'MNVILSEADLDVALENGDSYKDILNHVSFLLIEKVLVKTRGNKTEAAQILGMTRETLNKVIKRVKAKKETKGG' A
#
# COMPACT_ATOMS: atom_id res chain seq x y z
N MET A 1 2.17 -10.81 -14.60
CA MET A 1 2.95 -9.57 -14.77
C MET A 1 3.34 -9.07 -13.38
N ASN A 2 4.63 -9.11 -13.03
CA ASN A 2 5.10 -8.52 -11.78
C ASN A 2 5.09 -7.00 -11.97
N VAL A 3 4.11 -6.32 -11.37
CA VAL A 3 4.13 -4.85 -11.29
C VAL A 3 5.26 -4.47 -10.34
N ILE A 4 6.41 -4.12 -10.92
CA ILE A 4 7.53 -3.50 -10.22
C ILE A 4 7.32 -2.00 -10.37
N LEU A 5 7.18 -1.28 -9.26
CA LEU A 5 7.27 0.19 -9.27
C LEU A 5 8.67 0.55 -9.75
N SER A 6 8.76 1.20 -10.89
CA SER A 6 10.03 1.67 -11.47
C SER A 6 10.35 3.08 -11.00
N GLU A 7 11.60 3.50 -11.16
CA GLU A 7 12.01 4.88 -10.89
C GLU A 7 11.24 5.88 -11.77
N ALA A 8 10.95 5.51 -13.01
CA ALA A 8 10.14 6.33 -13.92
C ALA A 8 8.71 6.58 -13.41
N ASP A 9 8.11 5.62 -12.70
CA ASP A 9 6.78 5.80 -12.09
C ASP A 9 6.83 6.81 -10.93
N LEU A 10 7.97 6.88 -10.22
CA LEU A 10 8.18 7.84 -9.14
C LEU A 10 8.43 9.24 -9.69
N ASP A 11 9.21 9.36 -10.77
CA ASP A 11 9.47 10.64 -11.43
C ASP A 11 8.16 11.28 -11.91
N VAL A 12 7.29 10.50 -12.57
CA VAL A 12 5.97 10.94 -13.01
C VAL A 12 5.09 11.39 -11.82
N ALA A 13 5.10 10.65 -10.71
CA ALA A 13 4.34 11.03 -9.52
C ALA A 13 4.83 12.38 -8.94
N LEU A 14 6.15 12.59 -8.90
CA LEU A 14 6.75 13.84 -8.44
C LEU A 14 6.44 15.00 -9.38
N GLU A 15 6.51 14.80 -10.69
CA GLU A 15 6.13 15.81 -11.70
C GLU A 15 4.67 16.22 -11.60
N ASN A 16 3.78 15.27 -11.29
CA ASN A 16 2.36 15.54 -11.04
C ASN A 16 2.08 16.25 -9.70
N GLY A 17 3.11 16.50 -8.89
CA GLY A 17 2.99 17.17 -7.59
C GLY A 17 2.44 16.26 -6.49
N ASP A 18 2.49 14.93 -6.65
CA ASP A 18 2.08 14.01 -5.58
C ASP A 18 3.01 14.16 -4.37
N SER A 19 2.39 14.24 -3.18
CA SER A 19 3.17 14.37 -1.96
C SER A 19 3.91 13.07 -1.63
N TYR A 20 5.07 13.18 -0.97
CA TYR A 20 5.79 12.03 -0.40
C TYR A 20 4.88 11.05 0.35
N LYS A 21 3.91 11.57 1.11
CA LYS A 21 2.95 10.74 1.86
C LYS A 21 2.00 10.00 0.93
N ASP A 22 1.56 10.60 -0.18
CA ASP A 22 0.64 9.95 -1.12
C ASP A 22 1.33 8.83 -1.88
N ILE A 23 2.55 9.07 -2.35
CA ILE A 23 3.37 8.06 -3.01
C ILE A 23 3.59 6.87 -2.07
N LEU A 24 4.11 7.11 -0.85
CA LEU A 24 4.34 6.02 0.10
C LEU A 24 3.08 5.27 0.50
N ASN A 25 1.94 5.97 0.66
CA ASN A 25 0.68 5.31 0.98
C ASN A 25 0.24 4.40 -0.17
N HIS A 26 0.40 4.84 -1.43
CA HIS A 26 0.08 4.04 -2.60
C HIS A 26 0.94 2.78 -2.69
N VAL A 27 2.27 2.94 -2.57
CA VAL A 27 3.21 1.81 -2.57
C VAL A 27 2.91 0.83 -1.42
N SER A 28 2.74 1.35 -0.20
CA SER A 28 2.41 0.55 0.99
C SER A 28 1.12 -0.25 0.79
N PHE A 29 0.12 0.37 0.16
CA PHE A 29 -1.14 -0.28 -0.13
C PHE A 29 -0.98 -1.44 -1.13
N LEU A 30 -0.31 -1.20 -2.25
CA LEU A 30 -0.08 -2.23 -3.26
C LEU A 30 0.67 -3.43 -2.68
N LEU A 31 1.67 -3.19 -1.83
CA LEU A 31 2.40 -4.24 -1.12
C LEU A 31 1.47 -5.04 -0.20
N ILE A 32 0.66 -4.35 0.62
CA ILE A 32 -0.27 -5.00 1.55
C ILE A 32 -1.33 -5.82 0.80
N GLU A 33 -1.91 -5.31 -0.28
CA GLU A 33 -2.89 -6.05 -1.08
C GLU A 33 -2.28 -7.31 -1.67
N LYS A 34 -1.10 -7.21 -2.30
CA LYS A 34 -0.41 -8.37 -2.90
C LYS A 34 -0.11 -9.44 -1.85
N VAL A 35 0.36 -9.03 -0.67
CA VAL A 35 0.65 -9.97 0.40
C VAL A 35 -0.63 -10.58 0.98
N LEU A 36 -1.69 -9.80 1.19
CA LEU A 36 -2.97 -10.35 1.65
C LEU A 36 -3.57 -11.34 0.65
N VAL A 37 -3.46 -11.09 -0.66
CA VAL A 37 -3.88 -12.06 -1.69
C VAL A 37 -3.04 -13.33 -1.57
N LYS A 38 -1.71 -13.19 -1.43
CA LYS A 38 -0.78 -14.33 -1.26
C LYS A 38 -1.10 -15.16 -0.01
N THR A 39 -1.48 -14.52 1.10
CA THR A 39 -1.84 -15.20 2.36
C THR A 39 -3.32 -15.54 2.48
N ARG A 40 -4.11 -15.39 1.40
CA ARG A 40 -5.57 -15.63 1.39
C ARG A 40 -6.32 -14.87 2.50
N GLY A 41 -5.88 -13.65 2.80
CA GLY A 41 -6.46 -12.78 3.81
C GLY A 41 -5.96 -13.03 5.24
N ASN A 42 -5.00 -13.95 5.45
CA ASN A 42 -4.40 -14.15 6.76
C ASN A 42 -3.51 -12.95 7.12
N LYS A 43 -4.02 -12.11 8.02
CA LYS A 43 -3.37 -10.87 8.46
C LYS A 43 -2.13 -11.12 9.32
N THR A 44 -2.09 -12.20 10.08
CA THR A 44 -0.93 -12.53 10.92
C THR A 44 0.25 -12.93 10.05
N GLU A 45 0.01 -13.82 9.09
CA GLU A 45 1.02 -14.25 8.12
C GLU A 45 1.44 -13.10 7.20
N ALA A 46 0.51 -12.25 6.78
CA ALA A 46 0.83 -11.06 5.99
C ALA A 46 1.74 -10.09 6.75
N ALA A 47 1.46 -9.86 8.03
CA ALA A 47 2.29 -9.01 8.89
C ALA A 47 3.70 -9.58 9.06
N GLN A 48 3.82 -10.91 9.22
CA GLN A 48 5.11 -11.60 9.27
C GLN A 48 5.90 -11.46 7.96
N ILE A 49 5.27 -11.68 6.81
CA ILE A 49 5.90 -11.51 5.49
C ILE A 49 6.38 -10.08 5.28
N LEU A 50 5.62 -9.10 5.74
CA LEU A 50 5.94 -7.67 5.63
C LEU A 50 6.89 -7.18 6.73
N GLY A 51 7.32 -8.05 7.66
CA GLY A 51 8.23 -7.68 8.75
C GLY A 51 7.68 -6.61 9.70
N MET A 52 6.35 -6.57 9.89
CA MET A 52 5.70 -5.57 10.74
C MET A 52 4.73 -6.21 11.75
N THR A 53 4.33 -5.45 12.77
CA THR A 53 3.32 -5.93 13.72
C THR A 53 1.93 -5.94 13.09
N ARG A 54 1.05 -6.84 13.57
CA ARG A 54 -0.35 -6.93 13.11
C ARG A 54 -1.11 -5.63 13.37
N GLU A 55 -0.78 -4.91 14.44
CA GLU A 55 -1.34 -3.60 14.78
C GLU A 55 -0.95 -2.55 13.74
N THR A 56 0.31 -2.55 13.31
CA THR A 56 0.82 -1.66 12.28
C THR A 56 0.13 -1.93 10.94
N LEU A 57 0.04 -3.21 10.55
CA LEU A 57 -0.69 -3.63 9.35
C LEU A 57 -2.15 -3.14 9.38
N ASN A 58 -2.86 -3.35 10.50
CA ASN A 58 -4.24 -2.89 10.65
C ASN A 58 -4.37 -1.36 10.57
N LYS A 59 -3.44 -0.58 11.16
CA LYS A 59 -3.43 0.88 11.06
C LYS A 59 -3.27 1.34 9.62
N VAL A 60 -2.35 0.74 8.87
CA VAL A 60 -2.13 1.07 7.46
C VAL A 60 -3.36 0.71 6.63
N ILE A 61 -3.93 -0.48 6.80
CA ILE A 61 -5.16 -0.89 6.11
C ILE A 61 -6.30 0.09 6.36
N LYS A 62 -6.52 0.50 7.63
CA LYS A 62 -7.56 1.48 7.99
C LYS A 62 -7.32 2.84 7.31
N ARG A 63 -6.09 3.35 7.38
CA ARG A 63 -5.72 4.63 6.75
C ARG A 63 -5.97 4.61 5.25
N VAL A 64 -5.65 3.51 4.58
CA VAL A 64 -5.83 3.40 3.14
C VAL A 64 -7.30 3.25 2.75
N LYS A 65 -8.08 2.44 3.47
CA LYS A 65 -9.53 2.31 3.23
C LYS A 65 -10.25 3.66 3.33
N ALA A 66 -9.94 4.43 4.37
CA ALA A 66 -10.52 5.77 4.55
C ALA A 66 -10.26 6.71 3.36
N LYS A 67 -9.09 6.62 2.71
CA LYS A 67 -8.78 7.43 1.52
C LYS A 67 -9.50 6.97 0.24
N LYS A 68 -9.79 5.67 0.09
CA LYS A 68 -10.55 5.16 -1.07
C LYS A 68 -12.01 5.64 -1.03
N GLU A 69 -12.59 5.73 0.16
CA GLU A 69 -13.97 6.23 0.35
C GLU A 69 -14.09 7.73 0.03
N THR A 70 -13.03 8.52 0.25
CA THR A 70 -13.04 9.97 -0.05
C THR A 70 -12.79 10.34 -1.52
N LYS A 71 -12.28 9.42 -2.35
CA LYS A 71 -12.02 9.66 -3.79
C LYS A 71 -13.06 8.98 -4.71
N GLY A 72 -14.13 8.42 -4.14
CA GLY A 72 -15.18 7.67 -4.85
C GLY A 72 -16.60 8.16 -4.57
N GLY A 73 -16.78 9.45 -4.28
CA GLY A 73 -18.08 10.13 -4.15
C GLY A 73 -18.14 11.35 -5.05
#